data_AF-A0A9X2HR47-F1
#
_entry.id   AF-A0A9X2HR47-F1
#
_cell.length_a   1.000
_cell.length_b   1.000
_cell.length_c   1.000
_cell.angle_alpha   90.00
_cell.angle_beta   90.00
_cell.angle_gamma   90.00
#
_symmetry.space_group_name_H-M   'P 1'
#
loop_
_entity.id
_entity.type
_entity.pdbx_description
1 polymer ?
#
loop_
_entity_poly.entity_id
_entity_poly.type
_entity_poly.pdbx_seq_one_letter_code
_entity_poly.pdbx_strand_id
1 'polypeptide(L)'
;MNIHEYQAKELLAKFGAPIAAGHAAFTVEEAVEAAKQLPGPLYVVKSQIHAGGRGKGKFKELGPDAKGGVRLAFSLDEVKAHATDMLGNTLVTIQTGDAGKQVNRLYVTDGADIAREFYLALLVDRASSQVAFVVSTEGGMDIEEVAHSTPEKIKTFSVDPATGFMPHHGRTVAAALGLSGDQAKQAAKVAKSLYDAFLATDAEQIEINPLALTEQGNLLVLDAKVGFDGNALFRHKDLLALRDETEEDPAELEASKYDLAYIKLDGDIGCMVNGAGLAMATMDIIKLNGMFPANFLDVGGGANKEKVTAAFKIILADPAVKGILVNIFGGIMKCDIIAAGIVAAAKEVNLSVPLVVRLEGTNVEEGKAILANSGLAIVPANDLGDAAKKIVAEVKQAA
;
A
#
# COMPACT_ATOMS: atom_id res chain seq x y z
N MET A 1 6.15 2.19 3.13
CA MET A 1 5.53 1.65 4.37
C MET A 1 4.53 2.67 4.88
N ASN A 2 3.29 2.25 5.13
CA ASN A 2 2.23 3.13 5.65
C ASN A 2 2.10 3.00 7.17
N ILE A 3 1.51 4.01 7.79
CA ILE A 3 1.10 4.00 9.19
C ILE A 3 -0.37 4.42 9.33
N HIS A 4 -0.96 4.07 10.47
CA HIS A 4 -2.33 4.44 10.80
C HIS A 4 -2.48 5.95 11.02
N GLU A 5 -3.69 6.47 10.86
CA GLU A 5 -4.00 7.90 11.01
C GLU A 5 -3.60 8.43 12.39
N TYR A 6 -3.85 7.70 13.48
CA TYR A 6 -3.47 8.16 14.82
C TYR A 6 -1.94 8.33 14.95
N GLN A 7 -1.17 7.39 14.38
CA GLN A 7 0.30 7.45 14.36
C GLN A 7 0.77 8.62 13.49
N ALA A 8 0.14 8.82 12.33
CA ALA A 8 0.43 9.94 11.44
C ALA A 8 0.17 11.28 12.14
N LYS A 9 -0.98 11.45 12.82
CA LYS A 9 -1.29 12.67 13.57
C LYS A 9 -0.30 12.91 14.70
N GLU A 10 0.02 11.89 15.50
CA GLU A 10 1.03 11.98 16.56
C GLU A 10 2.42 12.35 16.02
N LEU A 11 2.82 11.78 14.88
CA LEU A 11 4.07 12.10 14.20
C LEU A 11 4.09 13.56 13.75
N LEU A 12 3.06 14.00 13.01
CA LEU A 12 2.97 15.36 12.48
C LEU A 12 2.87 16.42 13.58
N ALA A 13 2.25 16.09 14.71
CA ALA A 13 2.20 16.98 15.88
C ALA A 13 3.60 17.28 16.45
N LYS A 14 4.55 16.33 16.39
CA LYS A 14 5.95 16.57 16.78
C LYS A 14 6.64 17.61 15.91
N PHE A 15 6.18 17.79 14.67
CA PHE A 15 6.63 18.85 13.74
C PHE A 15 5.80 20.14 13.84
N GLY A 16 4.83 20.20 14.76
CA GLY A 16 4.01 21.38 15.02
C GLY A 16 2.75 21.51 14.18
N ALA A 17 2.31 20.42 13.50
CA ALA A 17 1.01 20.40 12.85
C ALA A 17 -0.12 20.48 13.89
N PRO A 18 -1.17 21.30 13.67
CA PRO A 18 -2.31 21.39 14.57
C PRO A 18 -3.21 20.18 14.37
N ILE A 19 -3.35 19.33 15.40
CA ILE A 19 -4.22 18.14 15.37
C ILE A 19 -5.32 18.25 16.42
N ALA A 20 -6.48 17.63 16.18
CA ALA A 20 -7.44 17.37 17.24
C ALA A 20 -6.88 16.35 18.23
N ALA A 21 -7.22 16.52 19.52
CA ALA A 21 -6.96 15.52 20.54
C ALA A 21 -7.69 14.22 20.20
N GLY A 22 -7.02 13.10 20.40
CA GLY A 22 -7.60 11.78 20.18
C GLY A 22 -6.67 10.68 20.64
N HIS A 23 -7.23 9.50 20.84
CA HIS A 23 -6.53 8.34 21.38
C HIS A 23 -6.88 7.08 20.58
N ALA A 24 -5.87 6.24 20.37
CA ALA A 24 -6.10 4.92 19.81
C ALA A 24 -6.75 3.99 20.84
N ALA A 25 -7.55 3.05 20.37
CA ALA A 25 -8.21 2.03 21.17
C ALA A 25 -8.17 0.67 20.46
N PHE A 26 -7.81 -0.38 21.19
CA PHE A 26 -7.72 -1.76 20.70
C PHE A 26 -8.87 -2.63 21.24
N THR A 27 -9.63 -2.11 22.19
CA THR A 27 -10.84 -2.74 22.74
C THR A 27 -11.99 -1.73 22.79
N VAL A 28 -13.21 -2.24 22.94
CA VAL A 28 -14.40 -1.40 23.11
C VAL A 28 -14.29 -0.58 24.40
N GLU A 29 -13.77 -1.17 25.47
CA GLU A 29 -13.53 -0.52 26.75
C GLU A 29 -12.53 0.63 26.61
N GLU A 30 -11.40 0.40 25.92
CA GLU A 30 -10.42 1.44 25.64
C GLU A 30 -11.02 2.59 24.80
N ALA A 31 -11.92 2.31 23.86
CA ALA A 31 -12.58 3.35 23.08
C ALA A 31 -13.46 4.26 23.96
N VAL A 32 -14.14 3.67 24.95
CA VAL A 32 -14.92 4.43 25.93
C VAL A 32 -14.01 5.23 26.88
N GLU A 33 -12.90 4.65 27.36
CA GLU A 33 -11.92 5.37 28.19
C GLU A 33 -11.20 6.50 27.42
N ALA A 34 -10.96 6.31 26.13
CA ALA A 34 -10.46 7.35 25.24
C ALA A 34 -11.44 8.53 25.16
N ALA A 35 -12.73 8.25 24.95
CA ALA A 35 -13.76 9.29 24.87
C ALA A 35 -13.90 10.09 26.18
N LYS A 36 -13.72 9.46 27.35
CA LYS A 36 -13.75 10.14 28.66
C LYS A 36 -12.62 11.17 28.86
N GLN A 37 -11.52 11.01 28.14
CA GLN A 37 -10.37 11.94 28.18
C GLN A 37 -10.56 13.15 27.27
N LEU A 38 -11.54 13.10 26.37
CA LEU A 38 -11.84 14.15 25.41
C LEU A 38 -12.90 15.11 25.96
N PRO A 39 -12.87 16.39 25.57
CA PRO A 39 -13.76 17.41 26.14
C PRO A 39 -15.24 17.15 25.85
N GLY A 40 -15.57 16.55 24.70
CA GLY A 40 -16.94 16.31 24.28
C GLY A 40 -17.73 17.60 24.00
N PRO A 41 -19.05 17.53 23.73
CA PRO A 41 -19.90 16.33 23.74
C PRO A 41 -19.87 15.52 22.44
N LEU A 42 -19.20 16.01 21.39
CA LEU A 42 -19.10 15.34 20.10
C LEU A 42 -17.77 14.59 20.00
N TYR A 43 -17.85 13.30 19.70
CA TYR A 43 -16.70 12.42 19.45
C TYR A 43 -16.79 11.87 18.03
N VAL A 44 -15.64 11.51 17.45
CA VAL A 44 -15.57 10.79 16.19
C VAL A 44 -14.85 9.46 16.41
N VAL A 45 -15.53 8.36 16.12
CA VAL A 45 -14.96 7.00 16.15
C VAL A 45 -14.56 6.61 14.74
N LYS A 46 -13.27 6.35 14.53
CA LYS A 46 -12.67 6.08 13.22
C LYS A 46 -12.00 4.70 13.21
N SER A 47 -12.41 3.84 12.29
CA SER A 47 -11.69 2.61 11.95
C SER A 47 -10.28 2.94 11.48
N GLN A 48 -9.29 2.21 11.96
CA GLN A 48 -7.90 2.38 11.58
C GLN A 48 -7.49 1.21 10.69
N ILE A 49 -7.43 1.49 9.40
CA ILE A 49 -6.88 0.66 8.33
C ILE A 49 -6.06 1.59 7.43
N HIS A 50 -5.07 1.07 6.70
CA HIS A 50 -4.21 1.90 5.85
C HIS A 50 -4.92 2.44 4.60
N ALA A 51 -6.06 1.86 4.23
CA ALA A 51 -6.87 2.28 3.10
C ALA A 51 -7.75 3.51 3.42
N GLY A 52 -7.86 4.42 2.44
CA GLY A 52 -8.75 5.58 2.48
C GLY A 52 -10.21 5.23 2.21
N GLY A 53 -11.07 6.25 2.16
CA GLY A 53 -12.51 6.09 1.86
C GLY A 53 -13.35 5.46 3.00
N ARG A 54 -12.79 5.40 4.21
CA ARG A 54 -13.37 4.72 5.38
C ARG A 54 -14.79 5.19 5.72
N GLY A 55 -15.06 6.50 5.61
CA GLY A 55 -16.38 7.07 5.91
C GLY A 55 -17.50 6.54 5.01
N LYS A 56 -17.21 6.27 3.72
CA LYS A 56 -18.15 5.70 2.74
C LYS A 56 -18.06 4.16 2.67
N GLY A 57 -17.18 3.55 3.44
CA GLY A 57 -16.99 2.10 3.44
C GLY A 57 -18.19 1.33 4.03
N LYS A 58 -18.19 0.02 3.84
CA LYS A 58 -19.22 -0.89 4.37
C LYS A 58 -18.57 -2.07 5.10
N PHE A 59 -19.15 -2.46 6.22
CA PHE A 59 -18.72 -3.65 6.95
C PHE A 59 -19.37 -4.90 6.35
N LYS A 60 -18.60 -5.96 6.11
CA LYS A 60 -19.11 -7.21 5.52
C LYS A 60 -20.09 -7.93 6.43
N GLU A 61 -19.83 -7.88 7.72
CA GLU A 61 -20.52 -8.63 8.76
C GLU A 61 -21.80 -7.91 9.25
N LEU A 62 -21.97 -6.63 8.89
CA LEU A 62 -23.11 -5.81 9.31
C LEU A 62 -24.16 -5.68 8.20
N GLY A 63 -25.38 -5.30 8.58
CA GLY A 63 -26.49 -5.09 7.64
C GLY A 63 -26.22 -3.96 6.62
N PRO A 64 -26.99 -3.92 5.51
CA PRO A 64 -26.77 -2.97 4.41
C PRO A 64 -26.91 -1.49 4.81
N ASP A 65 -27.64 -1.21 5.89
CA ASP A 65 -27.88 0.13 6.43
C ASP A 65 -26.82 0.55 7.47
N ALA A 66 -25.83 -0.31 7.74
CA ALA A 66 -24.76 0.00 8.69
C ALA A 66 -23.94 1.21 8.21
N LYS A 67 -23.61 2.09 9.16
CA LYS A 67 -22.74 3.24 8.90
C LYS A 67 -21.32 2.79 8.57
N GLY A 68 -20.58 3.59 7.81
CA GLY A 68 -19.19 3.31 7.47
C GLY A 68 -18.22 3.38 8.65
N GLY A 69 -16.93 3.36 8.33
CA GLY A 69 -15.83 3.31 9.31
C GLY A 69 -15.48 4.66 9.97
N VAL A 70 -16.24 5.72 9.72
CA VAL A 70 -16.09 7.02 10.41
C VAL A 70 -17.47 7.44 10.90
N ARG A 71 -17.65 7.52 12.22
CA ARG A 71 -18.96 7.77 12.84
C ARG A 71 -18.88 8.84 13.93
N LEU A 72 -19.83 9.76 13.89
CA LEU A 72 -20.06 10.73 14.97
C LEU A 72 -20.77 10.03 16.15
N ALA A 73 -20.38 10.39 17.36
CA ALA A 73 -21.01 9.96 18.61
C ALA A 73 -21.22 11.16 19.53
N PHE A 74 -22.43 11.30 20.09
CA PHE A 74 -22.81 12.37 21.01
C PHE A 74 -22.87 11.90 22.48
N SER A 75 -22.47 10.66 22.74
CA SER A 75 -22.41 10.08 24.09
C SER A 75 -21.42 8.92 24.14
N LEU A 76 -21.00 8.55 25.35
CA LEU A 76 -20.15 7.38 25.58
C LEU A 76 -20.83 6.07 25.18
N ASP A 77 -22.16 5.98 25.29
CA ASP A 77 -22.93 4.82 24.84
C ASP A 77 -22.89 4.67 23.32
N GLU A 78 -22.97 5.78 22.58
CA GLU A 78 -22.79 5.78 21.12
C GLU A 78 -21.37 5.42 20.72
N VAL A 79 -20.34 5.90 21.45
CA VAL A 79 -18.95 5.48 21.23
C VAL A 79 -18.82 3.96 21.40
N LYS A 80 -19.39 3.41 22.48
CA LYS A 80 -19.39 1.97 22.76
C LYS A 80 -20.08 1.17 21.65
N ALA A 81 -21.23 1.63 21.20
CA ALA A 81 -21.99 0.98 20.12
C ALA A 81 -21.20 0.97 18.80
N HIS A 82 -20.64 2.12 18.39
CA HIS A 82 -19.81 2.19 17.19
C HIS A 82 -18.56 1.34 17.31
N ALA A 83 -17.90 1.33 18.46
CA ALA A 83 -16.70 0.52 18.65
C ALA A 83 -17.00 -0.98 18.57
N THR A 84 -18.14 -1.42 19.12
CA THR A 84 -18.62 -2.81 19.05
C THR A 84 -18.90 -3.24 17.62
N ASP A 85 -19.51 -2.37 16.82
CA ASP A 85 -19.79 -2.63 15.41
C ASP A 85 -18.52 -2.71 14.55
N MET A 86 -17.49 -1.93 14.88
CA MET A 86 -16.30 -1.80 14.03
C MET A 86 -15.23 -2.83 14.35
N LEU A 87 -14.87 -3.01 15.62
CA LEU A 87 -13.72 -3.84 16.01
C LEU A 87 -13.94 -5.31 15.67
N GLY A 88 -12.96 -5.91 15.00
CA GLY A 88 -12.99 -7.30 14.55
C GLY A 88 -13.77 -7.54 13.26
N ASN A 89 -14.56 -6.58 12.79
CA ASN A 89 -15.28 -6.66 11.52
C ASN A 89 -14.43 -6.15 10.35
N THR A 90 -14.81 -6.54 9.13
CA THR A 90 -14.08 -6.26 7.89
C THR A 90 -14.68 -5.05 7.18
N LEU A 91 -13.92 -3.95 7.11
CA LEU A 91 -14.30 -2.73 6.40
C LEU A 91 -13.87 -2.81 4.93
N VAL A 92 -14.85 -2.77 4.02
CA VAL A 92 -14.64 -2.64 2.58
C VAL A 92 -14.72 -1.17 2.20
N THR A 93 -13.67 -0.67 1.55
CA THR A 93 -13.62 0.66 0.93
C THR A 93 -13.31 0.52 -0.56
N ILE A 94 -13.42 1.64 -1.29
CA ILE A 94 -13.03 1.67 -2.71
C ILE A 94 -11.55 1.30 -2.93
N GLN A 95 -10.70 1.50 -1.92
CA GLN A 95 -9.25 1.23 -1.99
C GLN A 95 -8.87 -0.19 -1.53
N THR A 96 -9.72 -0.89 -0.77
CA THR A 96 -9.46 -2.29 -0.34
C THR A 96 -9.99 -3.32 -1.34
N GLY A 97 -10.86 -2.92 -2.26
CA GLY A 97 -11.65 -3.84 -3.06
C GLY A 97 -12.55 -4.74 -2.20
N ASP A 98 -13.10 -5.78 -2.83
CA ASP A 98 -14.07 -6.69 -2.22
C ASP A 98 -13.48 -7.49 -1.04
N ALA A 99 -12.16 -7.63 -0.96
CA ALA A 99 -11.49 -8.30 0.16
C ALA A 99 -11.71 -7.56 1.48
N GLY A 100 -11.73 -6.22 1.44
CA GLY A 100 -11.83 -5.39 2.65
C GLY A 100 -10.62 -5.51 3.55
N LYS A 101 -10.69 -4.86 4.71
CA LYS A 101 -9.69 -4.97 5.76
C LYS A 101 -10.29 -5.08 7.15
N GLN A 102 -9.83 -6.05 7.93
CA GLN A 102 -10.27 -6.24 9.30
C GLN A 102 -9.83 -5.06 10.17
N VAL A 103 -10.77 -4.47 10.90
CA VAL A 103 -10.50 -3.34 11.79
C VAL A 103 -10.03 -3.88 13.14
N ASN A 104 -8.73 -3.82 13.38
CA ASN A 104 -8.11 -4.31 14.62
C ASN A 104 -7.91 -3.21 15.68
N ARG A 105 -8.08 -1.95 15.30
CA ARG A 105 -7.92 -0.80 16.18
C ARG A 105 -8.79 0.36 15.72
N LEU A 106 -9.11 1.25 16.65
CA LEU A 106 -9.90 2.46 16.43
C LEU A 106 -9.11 3.69 16.84
N TYR A 107 -9.55 4.83 16.33
CA TYR A 107 -9.12 6.15 16.80
C TYR A 107 -10.36 6.93 17.22
N VAL A 108 -10.38 7.34 18.49
CA VAL A 108 -11.43 8.17 19.06
C VAL A 108 -10.88 9.58 19.21
N THR A 109 -11.45 10.54 18.50
CA THR A 109 -10.96 11.93 18.44
C THR A 109 -12.08 12.90 18.75
N ASP A 110 -11.69 14.09 19.19
CA ASP A 110 -12.63 15.20 19.45
C ASP A 110 -13.33 15.63 18.16
N GLY A 111 -14.57 16.08 18.30
CA GLY A 111 -15.31 16.73 17.22
C GLY A 111 -14.74 18.11 16.90
N ALA A 112 -14.95 18.58 15.66
CA ALA A 112 -14.58 19.94 15.26
C ALA A 112 -15.76 20.60 14.54
N ASP A 113 -16.02 21.87 14.85
CA ASP A 113 -16.99 22.69 14.11
C ASP A 113 -16.32 23.19 12.82
N ILE A 114 -16.60 22.52 11.70
CA ILE A 114 -15.91 22.72 10.43
C ILE A 114 -16.64 23.78 9.60
N ALA A 115 -15.95 24.88 9.31
CA ALA A 115 -16.43 25.91 8.38
C ALA A 115 -16.11 25.57 6.92
N ARG A 116 -14.90 25.06 6.65
CA ARG A 116 -14.43 24.66 5.31
C ARG A 116 -13.47 23.48 5.42
N GLU A 117 -13.46 22.63 4.40
CA GLU A 117 -12.53 21.51 4.26
C GLU A 117 -11.60 21.75 3.07
N PHE A 118 -10.32 21.46 3.26
CA PHE A 118 -9.28 21.60 2.23
C PHE A 118 -8.52 20.30 2.01
N TYR A 119 -7.86 20.21 0.87
CA TYR A 119 -6.90 19.16 0.56
C TYR A 119 -5.48 19.75 0.53
N LEU A 120 -4.55 19.06 1.20
CA LEU A 120 -3.13 19.42 1.18
C LEU A 120 -2.27 18.16 1.22
N ALA A 121 -1.47 17.94 0.18
CA ALA A 121 -0.54 16.82 0.12
C ALA A 121 0.86 17.23 -0.32
N LEU A 122 1.84 16.41 0.06
CA LEU A 122 3.23 16.45 -0.37
C LEU A 122 3.60 15.08 -0.92
N LEU A 123 4.32 15.05 -2.04
CA LEU A 123 4.88 13.84 -2.64
C LEU A 123 6.11 14.16 -3.48
N VAL A 124 6.90 13.15 -3.83
CA VAL A 124 8.00 13.32 -4.79
C VAL A 124 7.44 13.32 -6.21
N ASP A 125 7.41 14.48 -6.86
CA ASP A 125 7.05 14.56 -8.28
C ASP A 125 8.19 13.99 -9.12
N ARG A 126 7.93 12.86 -9.78
CA ARG A 126 8.91 12.16 -10.61
C ARG A 126 9.32 12.97 -11.85
N ALA A 127 8.46 13.86 -12.36
CA ALA A 127 8.78 14.66 -13.54
C ALA A 127 9.82 15.74 -13.21
N SER A 128 9.65 16.45 -12.10
CA SER A 128 10.62 17.47 -11.63
C SER A 128 11.73 16.90 -10.74
N SER A 129 11.58 15.68 -10.21
CA SER A 129 12.44 15.11 -9.17
C SER A 129 12.53 15.98 -7.93
N GLN A 130 11.43 16.65 -7.57
CA GLN A 130 11.34 17.56 -6.43
C GLN A 130 10.15 17.19 -5.55
N VAL A 131 10.18 17.62 -4.28
CA VAL A 131 9.01 17.54 -3.40
C VAL A 131 7.98 18.56 -3.90
N ALA A 132 6.81 18.06 -4.28
CA ALA A 132 5.69 18.86 -4.78
C ALA A 132 4.57 18.93 -3.75
N PHE A 133 4.02 20.12 -3.60
CA PHE A 133 2.75 20.36 -2.91
C PHE A 133 1.60 20.25 -3.89
N VAL A 134 0.53 19.56 -3.49
CA VAL A 134 -0.76 19.51 -4.16
C VAL A 134 -1.80 20.09 -3.23
N VAL A 135 -2.45 21.18 -3.63
CA VAL A 135 -3.33 21.98 -2.77
C VAL A 135 -4.66 22.20 -3.47
N SER A 136 -5.78 21.97 -2.78
CA SER A 136 -7.12 22.21 -3.35
C SER A 136 -8.12 22.70 -2.31
N THR A 137 -9.10 23.48 -2.77
CA THR A 137 -10.27 23.86 -1.99
C THR A 137 -11.29 22.72 -1.81
N GLU A 138 -11.14 21.63 -2.55
CA GLU A 138 -12.06 20.48 -2.53
C GLU A 138 -11.60 19.43 -1.50
N GLY A 139 -11.59 19.79 -0.21
CA GLY A 139 -11.34 18.84 0.87
C GLY A 139 -12.50 17.88 1.09
N GLY A 140 -12.21 16.71 1.69
CA GLY A 140 -13.21 15.67 1.95
C GLY A 140 -13.64 14.86 0.72
N MET A 141 -13.06 15.16 -0.44
CA MET A 141 -13.30 14.50 -1.73
C MET A 141 -12.09 13.65 -2.15
N ASP A 142 -12.32 12.76 -3.11
CA ASP A 142 -11.26 12.00 -3.77
C ASP A 142 -10.47 12.93 -4.69
N ILE A 143 -9.18 13.11 -4.45
CA ILE A 143 -8.40 14.13 -5.17
C ILE A 143 -8.21 13.75 -6.64
N GLU A 144 -8.18 12.46 -6.95
CA GLU A 144 -8.12 11.91 -8.30
C GLU A 144 -9.37 12.28 -9.11
N GLU A 145 -10.55 12.24 -8.49
CA GLU A 145 -11.80 12.69 -9.10
C GLU A 145 -11.78 14.19 -9.40
N VAL A 146 -11.26 15.00 -8.46
CA VAL A 146 -11.08 16.45 -8.63
C VAL A 146 -10.07 16.73 -9.75
N ALA A 147 -8.96 15.98 -9.82
CA ALA A 147 -7.94 16.13 -10.86
C ALA A 147 -8.47 15.80 -12.25
N HIS A 148 -9.36 14.82 -12.36
CA HIS A 148 -10.00 14.47 -13.63
C HIS A 148 -11.10 15.47 -14.02
N SER A 149 -11.97 15.84 -13.09
CA SER A 149 -13.22 16.56 -13.38
C SER A 149 -13.10 18.08 -13.31
N THR A 150 -12.28 18.59 -12.39
CA THR A 150 -12.05 20.02 -12.14
C THR A 150 -10.57 20.31 -11.87
N PRO A 151 -9.65 20.00 -12.81
CA PRO A 151 -8.20 20.14 -12.60
C PRO A 151 -7.78 21.57 -12.23
N GLU A 152 -8.55 22.58 -12.63
CA GLU A 152 -8.29 24.00 -12.31
C GLU A 152 -8.39 24.31 -10.81
N LYS A 153 -9.06 23.45 -10.03
CA LYS A 153 -9.15 23.57 -8.56
C LYS A 153 -7.93 23.00 -7.83
N ILE A 154 -6.97 22.45 -8.55
CA ILE A 154 -5.74 21.91 -7.99
C ILE A 154 -4.58 22.85 -8.30
N LYS A 155 -3.91 23.31 -7.24
CA LYS A 155 -2.65 24.04 -7.35
C LYS A 155 -1.50 23.12 -6.98
N THR A 156 -0.60 22.92 -7.94
CA THR A 156 0.66 22.21 -7.73
C THR A 156 1.84 23.16 -7.82
N PHE A 157 2.83 23.00 -6.94
CA PHE A 157 4.13 23.67 -7.03
C PHE A 157 5.20 22.83 -6.32
N SER A 158 6.45 22.93 -6.79
CA SER A 158 7.59 22.19 -6.23
C SER A 158 8.45 23.08 -5.34
N VAL A 159 9.17 22.44 -4.41
CA VAL A 159 10.20 23.08 -3.59
C VAL A 159 11.57 22.71 -4.11
N ASP A 160 12.37 23.73 -4.43
CA ASP A 160 13.75 23.54 -4.86
C ASP A 160 14.60 22.96 -3.69
N PRO A 161 15.28 21.81 -3.89
CA PRO A 161 16.03 21.16 -2.81
C PRO A 161 17.19 21.98 -2.24
N ALA A 162 17.80 22.88 -3.03
CA ALA A 162 18.91 23.71 -2.57
C ALA A 162 18.45 24.86 -1.68
N THR A 163 17.27 25.43 -1.96
CA THR A 163 16.70 26.51 -1.14
C THR A 163 15.83 26.02 0.01
N GLY A 164 15.21 24.86 -0.14
CA GLY A 164 14.25 24.31 0.82
C GLY A 164 12.97 25.13 0.93
N PHE A 165 12.16 24.83 1.96
CA PHE A 165 10.90 25.53 2.13
C PHE A 165 11.09 26.99 2.56
N MET A 166 10.74 27.90 1.67
CA MET A 166 10.77 29.34 1.87
C MET A 166 9.37 29.94 2.18
N PRO A 167 9.29 31.12 2.82
CA PRO A 167 8.01 31.74 3.18
C PRO A 167 7.04 31.97 2.02
N HIS A 168 7.53 32.08 0.79
CA HIS A 168 6.67 32.26 -0.38
C HIS A 168 5.88 31.00 -0.73
N HIS A 169 6.40 29.79 -0.45
CA HIS A 169 5.65 28.54 -0.60
C HIS A 169 4.42 28.53 0.32
N GLY A 170 4.58 28.92 1.57
CA GLY A 170 3.46 29.04 2.52
C GLY A 170 2.40 30.05 2.05
N ARG A 171 2.82 31.18 1.44
CA ARG A 171 1.88 32.12 0.81
C ARG A 171 1.17 31.53 -0.40
N THR A 172 1.85 30.69 -1.19
CA THR A 172 1.22 29.97 -2.32
C THR A 172 0.14 29.01 -1.82
N VAL A 173 0.39 28.26 -0.74
CA VAL A 173 -0.62 27.40 -0.11
C VAL A 173 -1.82 28.23 0.37
N ALA A 174 -1.57 29.30 1.14
CA ALA A 174 -2.64 30.17 1.63
C ALA A 174 -3.50 30.77 0.51
N ALA A 175 -2.85 31.25 -0.56
CA ALA A 175 -3.55 31.80 -1.72
C ALA A 175 -4.39 30.75 -2.45
N ALA A 176 -3.85 29.54 -2.63
CA ALA A 176 -4.57 28.43 -3.26
C ALA A 176 -5.83 28.01 -2.48
N LEU A 177 -5.79 28.08 -1.15
CA LEU A 177 -6.93 27.78 -0.28
C LEU A 177 -7.91 28.96 -0.11
N GLY A 178 -7.57 30.14 -0.67
CA GLY A 178 -8.33 31.36 -0.48
C GLY A 178 -8.35 31.85 0.97
N LEU A 179 -7.22 31.71 1.68
CA LEU A 179 -7.04 32.11 3.07
C LEU A 179 -6.31 33.46 3.17
N SER A 180 -6.65 34.25 4.18
CA SER A 180 -6.06 35.59 4.40
C SER A 180 -5.79 35.84 5.89
N GLY A 181 -5.11 36.96 6.19
CA GLY A 181 -4.88 37.40 7.57
C GLY A 181 -4.15 36.34 8.41
N ASP A 182 -4.74 35.98 9.55
CA ASP A 182 -4.17 34.97 10.45
C ASP A 182 -4.20 33.56 9.85
N GLN A 183 -5.28 33.19 9.16
CA GLN A 183 -5.42 31.88 8.51
C GLN A 183 -4.32 31.64 7.47
N ALA A 184 -3.89 32.69 6.75
CA ALA A 184 -2.76 32.58 5.83
C ALA A 184 -1.43 32.28 6.55
N LYS A 185 -1.22 32.83 7.75
CA LYS A 185 -0.06 32.51 8.59
C LYS A 185 -0.13 31.07 9.10
N GLN A 186 -1.31 30.63 9.52
CA GLN A 186 -1.54 29.25 9.95
C GLN A 186 -1.26 28.28 8.79
N ALA A 187 -1.76 28.55 7.58
CA ALA A 187 -1.52 27.72 6.40
C ALA A 187 -0.03 27.60 6.08
N ALA A 188 0.72 28.72 6.16
CA ALA A 188 2.16 28.71 5.98
C ALA A 188 2.89 27.87 7.05
N LYS A 189 2.45 27.93 8.31
CA LYS A 189 3.00 27.11 9.40
C LYS A 189 2.71 25.63 9.19
N VAL A 190 1.47 25.26 8.85
CA VAL A 190 1.08 23.88 8.53
C VAL A 190 1.94 23.35 7.38
N ALA A 191 2.01 24.07 6.27
CA ALA A 191 2.80 23.65 5.11
C ALA A 191 4.28 23.45 5.44
N LYS A 192 4.87 24.32 6.27
CA LYS A 192 6.25 24.16 6.75
C LYS A 192 6.40 22.92 7.63
N SER A 193 5.51 22.70 8.58
CA SER A 193 5.50 21.52 9.45
C SER A 193 5.42 20.21 8.66
N LEU A 194 4.54 20.17 7.65
CA LEU A 194 4.43 18.98 6.78
C LEU A 194 5.69 18.77 5.93
N TYR A 195 6.29 19.83 5.39
CA TYR A 195 7.55 19.73 4.64
C TYR A 195 8.72 19.24 5.51
N ASP A 196 8.82 19.76 6.73
CA ASP A 196 9.86 19.33 7.67
C ASP A 196 9.68 17.87 8.06
N ALA A 197 8.43 17.45 8.32
CA ALA A 197 8.12 16.04 8.56
C ALA A 197 8.51 15.18 7.34
N PHE A 198 8.10 15.59 6.13
CA PHE A 198 8.37 14.86 4.89
C PHE A 198 9.86 14.55 4.72
N LEU A 199 10.72 15.55 4.88
CA LEU A 199 12.17 15.37 4.75
C LEU A 199 12.78 14.61 5.93
N ALA A 200 12.34 14.89 7.16
CA ALA A 200 12.93 14.28 8.35
C ALA A 200 12.63 12.77 8.47
N THR A 201 11.50 12.32 7.91
CA THR A 201 11.05 10.94 8.02
C THR A 201 11.23 10.13 6.74
N ASP A 202 11.86 10.71 5.70
CA ASP A 202 11.89 10.11 4.35
C ASP A 202 10.50 9.66 3.88
N ALA A 203 9.51 10.54 4.07
CA ALA A 203 8.16 10.28 3.57
C ALA A 203 8.18 10.22 2.04
N GLU A 204 7.40 9.31 1.46
CA GLU A 204 7.11 9.31 0.02
C GLU A 204 5.83 10.09 -0.29
N GLN A 205 4.91 10.12 0.68
CA GLN A 205 3.64 10.85 0.61
C GLN A 205 3.20 11.29 2.01
N ILE A 206 2.75 12.53 2.12
CA ILE A 206 1.93 13.02 3.25
C ILE A 206 0.68 13.63 2.64
N GLU A 207 -0.49 13.16 3.05
CA GLU A 207 -1.77 13.66 2.57
C GLU A 207 -2.66 14.03 3.75
N ILE A 208 -3.13 15.27 3.76
CA ILE A 208 -4.09 15.79 4.74
C ILE A 208 -5.42 16.00 4.01
N ASN A 209 -6.40 15.15 4.32
CA ASN A 209 -7.70 15.18 3.68
C ASN A 209 -8.83 14.76 4.64
N PRO A 210 -9.48 15.69 5.37
CA PRO A 210 -9.39 17.14 5.18
C PRO A 210 -8.41 17.86 6.12
N LEU A 211 -7.84 18.95 5.62
CA LEU A 211 -7.34 20.07 6.42
C LEU A 211 -8.53 21.01 6.68
N ALA A 212 -9.08 20.99 7.89
CA ALA A 212 -10.26 21.79 8.20
C ALA A 212 -9.88 23.21 8.62
N LEU A 213 -10.73 24.16 8.25
CA LEU A 213 -10.85 25.46 8.89
C LEU A 213 -12.05 25.41 9.84
N THR A 214 -11.81 25.63 11.12
CA THR A 214 -12.89 25.66 12.12
C THR A 214 -13.67 26.98 12.07
N GLU A 215 -14.88 26.99 12.63
CA GLU A 215 -15.67 28.22 12.77
C GLU A 215 -14.96 29.31 13.60
N GLN A 216 -14.05 28.92 14.50
CA GLN A 216 -13.20 29.83 15.28
C GLN A 216 -12.00 30.37 14.48
N GLY A 217 -11.86 29.98 13.21
CA GLY A 217 -10.83 30.48 12.31
C GLY A 217 -9.49 29.77 12.39
N ASN A 218 -9.44 28.56 12.96
CA ASN A 218 -8.20 27.78 13.12
C ASN A 218 -8.09 26.67 12.08
N LEU A 219 -6.89 26.43 11.58
CA LEU A 219 -6.59 25.27 10.74
C LEU A 219 -6.27 24.04 11.59
N LEU A 220 -6.81 22.89 11.19
CA LEU A 220 -6.71 21.64 11.93
C LEU A 220 -6.59 20.44 10.97
N VAL A 221 -5.61 19.58 11.23
CA VAL A 221 -5.46 18.28 10.54
C VAL A 221 -6.49 17.30 11.13
N LEU A 222 -7.56 17.04 10.37
CA LEU A 222 -8.63 16.12 10.80
C LEU A 222 -8.37 14.67 10.41
N ASP A 223 -7.70 14.46 9.28
CA ASP A 223 -7.27 13.16 8.80
C ASP A 223 -5.91 13.30 8.13
N ALA A 224 -5.08 12.26 8.26
CA ALA A 224 -3.74 12.23 7.71
C ALA A 224 -3.38 10.82 7.25
N LYS A 225 -2.88 10.72 6.03
CA LYS A 225 -2.25 9.53 5.47
C LYS A 225 -0.77 9.83 5.25
N VAL A 226 0.10 8.96 5.79
CA VAL A 226 1.55 9.10 5.68
C VAL A 226 2.15 7.78 5.22
N GLY A 227 2.93 7.84 4.15
CA GLY A 227 3.73 6.74 3.61
C GLY A 227 5.21 7.12 3.62
N PHE A 228 6.07 6.15 3.90
CA PHE A 228 7.52 6.29 3.95
C PHE A 228 8.21 5.46 2.86
N ASP A 229 9.32 5.97 2.33
CA ASP A 229 10.18 5.20 1.43
C ASP A 229 10.73 3.98 2.17
N GLY A 230 10.37 2.78 1.70
CA GLY A 230 10.84 1.51 2.24
C GLY A 230 12.37 1.39 2.23
N ASN A 231 13.04 2.01 1.27
CA ASN A 231 14.49 1.98 1.15
C ASN A 231 15.20 2.82 2.22
N ALA A 232 14.50 3.73 2.89
CA ALA A 232 15.07 4.57 3.95
C ALA A 232 14.86 4.00 5.37
N LEU A 233 14.06 2.93 5.53
CA LEU A 233 13.69 2.42 6.86
C LEU A 233 14.89 1.92 7.68
N PHE A 234 15.99 1.53 7.05
CA PHE A 234 17.21 1.10 7.77
C PHE A 234 17.78 2.19 8.70
N ARG A 235 17.50 3.47 8.43
CA ARG A 235 17.91 4.62 9.26
C ARG A 235 16.79 5.18 10.16
N HIS A 236 15.58 4.63 10.10
CA HIS A 236 14.39 5.07 10.84
C HIS A 236 13.79 3.94 11.67
N LYS A 237 14.50 3.50 12.71
CA LYS A 237 14.07 2.39 13.58
C LYS A 237 12.80 2.73 14.36
N ASP A 238 12.61 3.99 14.70
CA ASP A 238 11.42 4.53 15.37
C ASP A 238 10.18 4.45 14.46
N LEU A 239 10.32 4.72 13.15
CA LEU A 239 9.23 4.56 12.18
C LEU A 239 8.93 3.08 11.94
N LEU A 240 9.94 2.23 11.84
CA LEU A 240 9.75 0.78 11.66
C LEU A 240 8.96 0.16 12.81
N ALA A 241 9.09 0.68 14.03
CA ALA A 241 8.31 0.25 15.19
C ALA A 241 6.81 0.57 15.08
N LEU A 242 6.40 1.43 14.14
CA LEU A 242 5.00 1.77 13.88
C LEU A 242 4.32 0.81 12.89
N ARG A 243 5.10 -0.04 12.20
CA ARG A 243 4.61 -0.97 11.18
C ARG A 243 3.53 -1.89 11.75
N ASP A 244 2.43 -2.01 11.02
CA ASP A 244 1.38 -2.96 11.32
C ASP A 244 1.36 -4.05 10.24
N GLU A 245 1.94 -5.21 10.54
CA GLU A 245 1.94 -6.35 9.62
C GLU A 245 0.53 -6.91 9.38
N THR A 246 -0.43 -6.64 10.27
CA THR A 246 -1.82 -7.04 10.02
C THR A 246 -2.43 -6.25 8.87
N GLU A 247 -1.82 -5.13 8.46
CA GLU A 247 -2.24 -4.33 7.32
C GLU A 247 -1.71 -4.85 5.97
N GLU A 248 -0.72 -5.73 5.98
CA GLU A 248 -0.06 -6.25 4.78
C GLU A 248 -0.66 -7.60 4.33
N ASP A 249 -0.37 -8.00 3.09
CA ASP A 249 -0.75 -9.33 2.61
C ASP A 249 0.20 -10.39 3.21
N PRO A 250 -0.31 -11.49 3.79
CA PRO A 250 0.52 -12.50 4.43
C PRO A 250 1.54 -13.16 3.48
N ALA A 251 1.22 -13.31 2.19
CA ALA A 251 2.11 -13.90 1.22
C ALA A 251 3.22 -12.91 0.82
N GLU A 252 2.91 -11.62 0.72
CA GLU A 252 3.93 -10.56 0.53
C GLU A 252 4.87 -10.48 1.74
N LEU A 253 4.33 -10.56 2.96
CA LEU A 253 5.12 -10.58 4.19
C LEU A 253 6.05 -11.81 4.23
N GLU A 254 5.54 -12.99 3.89
CA GLU A 254 6.35 -14.21 3.83
C GLU A 254 7.44 -14.10 2.75
N ALA A 255 7.12 -13.57 1.57
CA ALA A 255 8.08 -13.32 0.51
C ALA A 255 9.21 -12.38 0.95
N SER A 256 8.88 -11.33 1.70
CA SER A 256 9.86 -10.34 2.15
C SER A 256 10.97 -10.93 3.04
N LYS A 257 10.68 -12.00 3.80
CA LYS A 257 11.67 -12.73 4.64
C LYS A 257 12.79 -13.36 3.82
N TYR A 258 12.53 -13.64 2.54
CA TYR A 258 13.46 -14.24 1.60
C TYR A 258 14.01 -13.22 0.60
N ASP A 259 13.73 -11.93 0.79
CA ASP A 259 14.12 -10.89 -0.16
C ASP A 259 13.59 -11.22 -1.57
N LEU A 260 12.30 -11.57 -1.61
CA LEU A 260 11.48 -11.80 -2.80
C LEU A 260 10.46 -10.67 -2.90
N ALA A 261 10.35 -10.03 -4.06
CA ALA A 261 9.27 -9.09 -4.32
C ALA A 261 8.09 -9.87 -4.90
N TYR A 262 7.03 -10.04 -4.12
CA TYR A 262 5.81 -10.76 -4.48
C TYR A 262 4.63 -9.80 -4.45
N ILE A 263 3.70 -9.94 -5.39
CA ILE A 263 2.39 -9.28 -5.36
C ILE A 263 1.36 -10.30 -5.84
N LYS A 264 0.31 -10.54 -5.06
CA LYS A 264 -0.79 -11.42 -5.45
C LYS A 264 -1.68 -10.76 -6.51
N LEU A 265 -2.13 -11.54 -7.49
CA LEU A 265 -3.07 -11.12 -8.53
C LEU A 265 -4.23 -12.13 -8.65
N ASP A 266 -5.32 -11.72 -9.29
CA ASP A 266 -6.49 -12.57 -9.53
C ASP A 266 -6.31 -13.37 -10.83
N GLY A 267 -5.49 -14.42 -10.77
CA GLY A 267 -5.18 -15.27 -11.93
C GLY A 267 -4.93 -16.73 -11.59
N ASP A 268 -4.51 -17.49 -12.59
CA ASP A 268 -4.36 -18.94 -12.53
C ASP A 268 -2.97 -19.46 -12.92
N ILE A 269 -2.09 -18.62 -13.46
CA ILE A 269 -0.69 -18.98 -13.76
C ILE A 269 0.27 -18.29 -12.80
N GLY A 270 0.90 -19.07 -11.93
CA GLY A 270 1.97 -18.60 -11.07
C GLY A 270 3.21 -18.22 -11.87
N CYS A 271 3.85 -17.10 -11.55
CA CYS A 271 5.07 -16.63 -12.22
C CYS A 271 6.24 -16.61 -11.24
N MET A 272 7.42 -17.08 -11.68
CA MET A 272 8.68 -16.91 -10.97
C MET A 272 9.75 -16.43 -11.94
N VAL A 273 10.21 -15.20 -11.76
CA VAL A 273 11.06 -14.51 -12.73
C VAL A 273 12.20 -13.78 -12.02
N ASN A 274 13.33 -13.56 -12.69
CA ASN A 274 14.37 -12.67 -12.20
C ASN A 274 14.35 -11.33 -12.96
N GLY A 275 14.26 -10.23 -12.20
CA GLY A 275 14.15 -8.86 -12.69
C GLY A 275 12.71 -8.40 -12.88
N ALA A 276 12.32 -7.34 -12.19
CA ALA A 276 10.97 -6.78 -12.20
C ALA A 276 10.41 -6.50 -13.61
N GLY A 277 11.23 -5.94 -14.52
CA GLY A 277 10.80 -5.69 -15.90
C GLY A 277 10.44 -6.96 -16.67
N LEU A 278 11.22 -8.03 -16.47
CA LEU A 278 10.94 -9.33 -17.11
C LEU A 278 9.76 -10.02 -16.44
N ALA A 279 9.58 -9.86 -15.13
CA ALA A 279 8.42 -10.36 -14.40
C ALA A 279 7.11 -9.76 -14.96
N MET A 280 7.09 -8.43 -15.15
CA MET A 280 5.96 -7.74 -15.80
C MET A 280 5.72 -8.24 -17.24
N ALA A 281 6.77 -8.34 -18.06
CA ALA A 281 6.63 -8.85 -19.43
C ALA A 281 6.13 -10.31 -19.49
N THR A 282 6.50 -11.12 -18.48
CA THR A 282 6.05 -12.52 -18.36
C THR A 282 4.56 -12.59 -18.03
N MET A 283 4.09 -11.75 -17.11
CA MET A 283 2.66 -11.61 -16.80
C MET A 283 1.86 -11.15 -18.02
N ASP A 284 2.36 -10.14 -18.74
CA ASP A 284 1.71 -9.62 -19.94
C ASP A 284 1.58 -10.69 -21.03
N ILE A 285 2.65 -11.47 -21.28
CA ILE A 285 2.59 -12.49 -22.32
C ILE A 285 1.67 -13.66 -21.96
N ILE A 286 1.54 -14.02 -20.67
CA ILE A 286 0.53 -14.99 -20.22
C ILE A 286 -0.88 -14.47 -20.56
N LYS A 287 -1.14 -13.20 -20.23
CA LYS A 287 -2.40 -12.52 -20.56
C LYS A 287 -2.69 -12.52 -22.05
N LEU A 288 -1.69 -12.20 -22.87
CA LEU A 288 -1.81 -12.21 -24.33
C LEU A 288 -2.10 -13.61 -24.91
N ASN A 289 -1.79 -14.68 -24.17
CA ASN A 289 -2.10 -16.06 -24.55
C ASN A 289 -3.40 -16.60 -23.91
N GLY A 290 -4.18 -15.73 -23.24
CA GLY A 290 -5.56 -16.01 -22.86
C GLY A 290 -5.76 -16.64 -21.47
N MET A 291 -4.74 -16.61 -20.61
CA MET A 291 -4.86 -16.95 -19.18
C MET A 291 -4.39 -15.78 -18.32
N PHE A 292 -4.55 -15.86 -17.00
CA PHE A 292 -4.32 -14.71 -16.13
C PHE A 292 -3.13 -15.00 -15.20
N PRO A 293 -2.13 -14.10 -15.10
CA PRO A 293 -1.07 -14.27 -14.13
C PRO A 293 -1.65 -14.20 -12.71
N ALA A 294 -1.31 -15.19 -11.87
CA ALA A 294 -1.77 -15.27 -10.48
C ALA A 294 -0.92 -14.43 -9.52
N ASN A 295 0.29 -14.05 -9.93
CA ASN A 295 1.18 -13.23 -9.13
C ASN A 295 2.25 -12.53 -9.98
N PHE A 296 2.77 -11.42 -9.45
CA PHE A 296 4.12 -10.95 -9.74
C PHE A 296 5.07 -11.61 -8.73
N LEU A 297 6.22 -12.12 -9.20
CA LEU A 297 7.32 -12.51 -8.31
C LEU A 297 8.67 -12.28 -8.98
N ASP A 298 9.49 -11.44 -8.36
CA ASP A 298 10.90 -11.23 -8.69
C ASP A 298 11.81 -11.89 -7.65
N VAL A 299 12.61 -12.88 -8.08
CA VAL A 299 13.62 -13.56 -7.25
C VAL A 299 14.94 -12.78 -7.15
N GLY A 300 15.07 -11.67 -7.87
CA GLY A 300 16.28 -10.85 -7.96
C GLY A 300 17.41 -11.53 -8.75
N GLY A 301 18.62 -10.97 -8.65
CA GLY A 301 19.79 -11.48 -9.37
C GLY A 301 20.35 -12.82 -8.89
N GLY A 302 19.89 -13.33 -7.74
CA GLY A 302 20.40 -14.54 -7.10
C GLY A 302 19.30 -15.56 -6.81
N ALA A 303 19.04 -16.48 -7.74
CA ALA A 303 18.07 -17.57 -7.57
C ALA A 303 18.74 -18.82 -6.95
N ASN A 304 19.05 -18.77 -5.65
CA ASN A 304 19.57 -19.93 -4.93
C ASN A 304 18.44 -20.93 -4.58
N LYS A 305 18.78 -22.15 -4.13
CA LYS A 305 17.79 -23.19 -3.80
C LYS A 305 16.75 -22.70 -2.78
N GLU A 306 17.18 -22.02 -1.72
CA GLU A 306 16.31 -21.58 -0.63
C GLU A 306 15.26 -20.56 -1.11
N LYS A 307 15.69 -19.53 -1.85
CA LYS A 307 14.78 -18.54 -2.44
C LYS A 307 13.80 -19.16 -3.44
N VAL A 308 14.28 -20.08 -4.29
CA VAL A 308 13.42 -20.77 -5.27
C VAL A 308 12.40 -21.68 -4.57
N THR A 309 12.80 -22.43 -3.54
CA THR A 309 11.88 -23.24 -2.74
C THR A 309 10.83 -22.37 -2.05
N ALA A 310 11.23 -21.26 -1.43
CA ALA A 310 10.30 -20.32 -0.80
C ALA A 310 9.30 -19.75 -1.82
N ALA A 311 9.80 -19.32 -2.98
CA ALA A 311 8.96 -18.81 -4.06
C ALA A 311 7.93 -19.84 -4.53
N PHE A 312 8.30 -21.12 -4.71
CA PHE A 312 7.33 -22.17 -5.01
C PHE A 312 6.29 -22.36 -3.91
N LYS A 313 6.69 -22.39 -2.63
CA LYS A 313 5.76 -22.54 -1.50
C LYS A 313 4.75 -21.39 -1.46
N ILE A 314 5.21 -20.16 -1.71
CA ILE A 314 4.35 -18.97 -1.72
C ILE A 314 3.36 -19.02 -2.89
N ILE A 315 3.83 -19.31 -4.11
CA ILE A 315 2.96 -19.44 -5.29
C ILE A 315 1.91 -20.53 -5.08
N LEU A 316 2.31 -21.71 -4.58
CA LEU A 316 1.43 -22.86 -4.40
C LEU A 316 0.49 -22.72 -3.19
N ALA A 317 0.72 -21.75 -2.29
CA ALA A 317 -0.21 -21.45 -1.22
C ALA A 317 -1.52 -20.84 -1.74
N ASP A 318 -1.50 -20.27 -2.95
CA ASP A 318 -2.70 -19.79 -3.61
C ASP A 318 -3.43 -20.92 -4.35
N PRO A 319 -4.63 -21.34 -3.90
CA PRO A 319 -5.39 -22.41 -4.53
C PRO A 319 -5.89 -22.06 -5.94
N ALA A 320 -5.84 -20.79 -6.35
CA ALA A 320 -6.19 -20.37 -7.71
C ALA A 320 -5.14 -20.80 -8.75
N VAL A 321 -3.90 -21.06 -8.33
CA VAL A 321 -2.79 -21.43 -9.21
C VAL A 321 -2.99 -22.83 -9.78
N LYS A 322 -3.07 -22.90 -11.11
CA LYS A 322 -3.25 -24.13 -11.89
C LYS A 322 -2.00 -24.54 -12.67
N GLY A 323 -1.00 -23.68 -12.78
CA GLY A 323 0.28 -23.95 -13.44
C GLY A 323 1.31 -22.88 -13.07
N ILE A 324 2.59 -23.20 -13.23
CA ILE A 324 3.69 -22.29 -12.93
C ILE A 324 4.58 -22.09 -14.16
N LEU A 325 4.84 -20.83 -14.49
CA LEU A 325 5.84 -20.42 -15.46
C LEU A 325 7.07 -19.84 -14.74
N VAL A 326 8.18 -20.57 -14.81
CA VAL A 326 9.49 -20.08 -14.40
C VAL A 326 10.20 -19.50 -15.63
N ASN A 327 10.58 -18.23 -15.59
CA ASN A 327 11.31 -17.58 -16.66
C ASN A 327 12.57 -16.92 -16.09
N ILE A 328 13.73 -17.54 -16.28
CA ILE A 328 14.99 -17.03 -15.75
C ILE A 328 15.95 -16.70 -16.87
N PHE A 329 16.39 -15.45 -16.92
CA PHE A 329 17.51 -15.02 -17.75
C PHE A 329 18.79 -15.05 -16.92
N GLY A 330 19.62 -16.08 -17.14
CA GLY A 330 20.92 -16.29 -16.54
C GLY A 330 21.92 -15.23 -16.95
N GLY A 331 21.91 -14.11 -16.22
CA GLY A 331 22.91 -13.05 -16.31
C GLY A 331 24.26 -13.52 -15.77
N ILE A 332 24.51 -13.28 -14.47
CA ILE A 332 25.75 -13.71 -13.80
C ILE A 332 25.70 -15.20 -13.41
N MET A 333 24.50 -15.73 -13.18
CA MET A 333 24.27 -17.12 -12.81
C MET A 333 24.22 -18.04 -14.04
N LYS A 334 24.80 -19.23 -13.93
CA LYS A 334 24.75 -20.26 -14.99
C LYS A 334 23.45 -21.06 -14.92
N CYS A 335 22.88 -21.39 -16.08
CA CYS A 335 21.57 -22.04 -16.20
C CYS A 335 21.56 -23.47 -15.63
N ASP A 336 22.68 -24.18 -15.65
CA ASP A 336 22.83 -25.50 -15.05
C ASP A 336 22.66 -25.47 -13.53
N ILE A 337 23.24 -24.46 -12.86
CA ILE A 337 23.08 -24.25 -11.41
C ILE A 337 21.62 -23.91 -11.07
N ILE A 338 21.02 -23.01 -11.85
CA ILE A 338 19.61 -22.62 -11.68
C ILE A 338 18.67 -23.81 -11.89
N ALA A 339 18.88 -24.58 -12.97
CA ALA A 339 18.09 -25.77 -13.29
C ALA A 339 18.17 -26.80 -12.16
N ALA A 340 19.36 -27.06 -11.62
CA ALA A 340 19.53 -27.95 -10.48
C ALA A 340 18.78 -27.45 -9.23
N GLY A 341 18.81 -26.13 -8.98
CA GLY A 341 18.04 -25.49 -7.92
C GLY A 341 16.53 -25.66 -8.09
N ILE A 342 16.00 -25.43 -9.29
CA ILE A 342 14.59 -25.61 -9.63
C ILE A 342 14.17 -27.07 -9.44
N VAL A 343 14.95 -28.03 -9.95
CA VAL A 343 14.65 -29.47 -9.80
C VAL A 343 14.66 -29.88 -8.33
N ALA A 344 15.63 -29.41 -7.55
CA ALA A 344 15.71 -29.72 -6.13
C ALA A 344 14.53 -29.14 -5.35
N ALA A 345 14.17 -27.89 -5.64
CA ALA A 345 13.01 -27.23 -5.04
C ALA A 345 11.71 -27.97 -5.43
N ALA A 346 11.48 -28.22 -6.71
CA ALA A 346 10.31 -28.93 -7.24
C ALA A 346 10.09 -30.31 -6.58
N LYS A 347 11.17 -31.07 -6.34
CA LYS A 347 11.10 -32.35 -5.60
C LYS A 347 10.72 -32.17 -4.13
N GLU A 348 11.20 -31.10 -3.51
CA GLU A 348 10.93 -30.80 -2.10
C GLU A 348 9.48 -30.36 -1.89
N VAL A 349 8.93 -29.54 -2.79
CA VAL A 349 7.55 -29.02 -2.66
C VAL A 349 6.49 -29.97 -3.20
N ASN A 350 6.89 -31.04 -3.89
CA ASN A 350 6.00 -32.03 -4.51
C ASN A 350 4.92 -31.37 -5.41
N LEU A 351 5.37 -30.71 -6.47
CA LEU A 351 4.51 -29.97 -7.41
C LEU A 351 3.35 -30.83 -7.95
N SER A 352 2.13 -30.34 -7.75
CA SER A 352 0.87 -30.94 -8.25
C SER A 352 0.34 -30.27 -9.52
N VAL A 353 0.92 -29.14 -9.93
CA VAL A 353 0.51 -28.36 -11.10
C VAL A 353 1.58 -28.40 -12.20
N PRO A 354 1.23 -28.23 -13.48
CA PRO A 354 2.20 -28.19 -14.56
C PRO A 354 3.25 -27.10 -14.37
N LEU A 355 4.50 -27.42 -14.71
CA LEU A 355 5.64 -26.52 -14.61
C LEU A 355 6.30 -26.33 -15.97
N VAL A 356 6.26 -25.11 -16.50
CA VAL A 356 7.03 -24.70 -17.68
C VAL A 356 8.22 -23.89 -17.22
N VAL A 357 9.41 -24.22 -17.73
CA VAL A 357 10.66 -23.54 -17.38
C VAL A 357 11.33 -23.02 -18.65
N ARG A 358 11.57 -21.72 -18.68
CA ARG A 358 12.39 -21.06 -19.71
C ARG A 358 13.68 -20.56 -19.06
N LEU A 359 14.80 -21.04 -19.59
CA LEU A 359 16.15 -20.60 -19.21
C LEU A 359 16.84 -19.96 -20.40
N GLU A 360 17.64 -18.92 -20.15
CA GLU A 360 18.59 -18.35 -21.11
C GLU A 360 19.90 -17.99 -20.46
N GLY A 361 20.97 -17.96 -21.25
CA GLY A 361 22.26 -17.47 -20.82
C GLY A 361 23.32 -18.56 -20.82
N THR A 362 24.31 -18.43 -19.93
CA THR A 362 25.44 -19.36 -19.88
C THR A 362 24.97 -20.76 -19.47
N ASN A 363 25.45 -21.81 -20.17
CA ASN A 363 25.11 -23.22 -19.95
C ASN A 363 23.61 -23.56 -20.12
N VAL A 364 22.91 -22.85 -21.01
CA VAL A 364 21.46 -23.06 -21.23
C VAL A 364 21.15 -24.48 -21.70
N GLU A 365 21.97 -25.07 -22.56
CA GLU A 365 21.77 -26.43 -23.07
C GLU A 365 21.94 -27.47 -21.97
N GLU A 366 22.95 -27.33 -21.12
CA GLU A 366 23.13 -28.18 -19.93
C GLU A 366 21.97 -27.99 -18.93
N GLY A 367 21.51 -26.76 -18.73
CA GLY A 367 20.34 -26.48 -17.89
C GLY A 367 19.07 -27.17 -18.42
N LYS A 368 18.79 -27.08 -19.72
CA LYS A 368 17.67 -27.78 -20.37
C LYS A 368 17.80 -29.30 -20.22
N ALA A 369 19.00 -29.85 -20.37
CA ALA A 369 19.26 -31.27 -20.16
C ALA A 369 19.00 -31.70 -18.71
N ILE A 370 19.37 -30.89 -17.71
CA ILE A 370 19.07 -31.16 -16.30
C ILE A 370 17.55 -31.20 -16.04
N LEU A 371 16.80 -30.25 -16.60
CA LEU A 371 15.34 -30.20 -16.47
C LEU A 371 14.69 -31.44 -17.10
N ALA A 372 15.07 -31.78 -18.33
CA ALA A 372 14.51 -32.91 -19.08
C ALA A 372 14.81 -34.27 -18.42
N ASN A 373 16.00 -34.42 -17.82
CA ASN A 373 16.43 -35.67 -17.16
C ASN A 373 16.04 -35.74 -15.67
N SER A 374 15.30 -34.76 -15.15
CA SER A 374 15.02 -34.64 -13.71
C SER A 374 14.08 -35.71 -13.15
N GLY A 375 13.33 -36.39 -14.03
CA GLY A 375 12.25 -37.31 -13.69
C GLY A 375 10.96 -36.61 -13.25
N LEU A 376 10.91 -35.27 -13.37
CA LEU A 376 9.73 -34.46 -13.06
C LEU A 376 9.02 -34.07 -14.35
N ALA A 377 7.71 -33.80 -14.27
CA ALA A 377 6.92 -33.24 -15.36
C ALA A 377 7.23 -31.75 -15.56
N ILE A 378 8.45 -31.46 -16.03
CA ILE A 378 8.93 -30.11 -16.36
C ILE A 378 9.00 -29.98 -17.86
N VAL A 379 8.33 -28.96 -18.40
CA VAL A 379 8.34 -28.67 -19.84
C VAL A 379 9.32 -27.54 -20.12
N PRO A 380 10.46 -27.80 -20.79
CA PRO A 380 11.40 -26.75 -21.17
C PRO A 380 10.83 -25.90 -22.32
N ALA A 381 11.02 -24.59 -22.24
CA ALA A 381 10.66 -23.63 -23.29
C ALA A 381 11.89 -22.95 -23.90
N ASN A 382 11.78 -22.57 -25.17
CA ASN A 382 12.88 -22.00 -25.94
C ASN A 382 12.95 -20.48 -25.84
N ASP A 383 11.80 -19.81 -25.87
CA ASP A 383 11.69 -18.37 -25.73
C ASP A 383 10.45 -18.04 -24.89
N LEU A 384 10.28 -16.75 -24.58
CA LEU A 384 9.19 -16.31 -23.71
C LEU A 384 7.80 -16.55 -24.34
N GLY A 385 7.67 -16.44 -25.67
CA GLY A 385 6.42 -16.70 -26.39
C GLY A 385 6.06 -18.19 -26.44
N ASP A 386 7.06 -19.05 -26.65
CA ASP A 386 6.93 -20.51 -26.54
C ASP A 386 6.54 -20.91 -25.11
N ALA A 387 7.18 -20.33 -24.10
CA ALA A 387 6.89 -20.63 -22.69
C ALA A 387 5.44 -20.29 -22.32
N ALA A 388 4.95 -19.13 -22.74
CA ALA A 388 3.57 -18.70 -22.51
C ALA A 388 2.55 -19.64 -23.19
N LYS A 389 2.79 -20.01 -24.46
CA LYS A 389 1.91 -20.95 -25.17
C LYS A 389 1.88 -22.33 -24.50
N LYS A 390 3.04 -22.83 -24.09
CA LYS A 390 3.18 -24.12 -23.42
C LYS A 390 2.45 -24.12 -22.08
N ILE A 391 2.64 -23.12 -21.22
CA ILE A 391 2.00 -23.15 -19.90
C ILE A 391 0.47 -23.11 -20.01
N VAL A 392 -0.06 -22.33 -20.95
CA VAL A 392 -1.50 -22.30 -21.24
C VAL A 392 -2.00 -23.64 -21.76
N ALA A 393 -1.25 -24.30 -22.64
CA ALA A 393 -1.62 -25.62 -23.16
C ALA A 393 -1.59 -26.70 -22.07
N GLU A 394 -0.54 -26.74 -21.25
CA GLU A 394 -0.39 -27.70 -20.16
C GLU A 394 -1.51 -27.57 -19.12
N VAL A 395 -1.87 -26.33 -18.74
CA VAL A 395 -2.97 -26.13 -17.79
C VAL A 395 -4.32 -26.53 -18.40
N LYS A 396 -4.56 -26.27 -19.68
CA LYS A 396 -5.78 -26.72 -20.38
C LYS A 396 -5.86 -28.24 -20.53
N GLN A 397 -4.73 -28.93 -20.59
CA GLN A 397 -4.67 -30.39 -20.67
C GLN A 397 -4.84 -31.05 -19.29
N ALA A 398 -4.40 -30.38 -18.22
CA ALA A 398 -4.54 -30.84 -16.85
C ALA A 398 -5.91 -30.58 -16.21
N ALA A 399 -6.68 -29.62 -16.76
CA ALA A 399 -8.06 -29.33 -16.39
C ALA A 399 -9.06 -30.32 -17.02
#